data_AF-A0A2W6S5L1-F1
#
_entry.id   AF-A0A2W6S5L1-F1
#
_cell.length_a   1.000
_cell.length_b   1.000
_cell.length_c   1.000
_cell.angle_alpha   90.00
_cell.angle_beta   90.00
_cell.angle_gamma   90.00
#
_symmetry.space_group_name_H-M   'P 1'
#
loop_
_entity.id
_entity.type
_entity.pdbx_description
1 polymer ?
#
loop_
_entity_poly.entity_id
_entity_poly.type
_entity_poly.pdbx_seq_one_letter_code
_entity_poly.pdbx_strand_id
1 'polypeptide(L)'
;MITFDIEAIRAEVRAMDFTRGTPAEVAMWREDMAESRANLVIEDMIPTPNDDAFFDMLLDEGVSPPLVSQILLRLLDHPDAI
;
A
#
# COMPACT_ATOMS: atom_id res chain seq x y z
N MET A 1 -11.46 0.68 -13.29
CA MET A 1 -10.65 -0.30 -12.54
C MET A 1 -9.22 -0.05 -12.95
N ILE A 2 -8.40 0.44 -12.03
CA ILE A 2 -7.04 0.91 -12.33
C ILE A 2 -6.12 -0.29 -12.25
N THR A 3 -5.40 -0.56 -13.35
CA THR A 3 -4.39 -1.61 -13.39
C THR A 3 -3.09 -0.99 -12.89
N PHE A 4 -2.74 -1.24 -11.63
CA PHE A 4 -1.46 -0.85 -11.06
C PHE A 4 -0.35 -1.76 -11.61
N ASP A 5 0.70 -1.16 -12.16
CA ASP A 5 1.90 -1.89 -12.56
C ASP A 5 2.77 -2.11 -11.31
N ILE A 6 2.62 -3.27 -10.70
CA ILE A 6 3.27 -3.62 -9.44
C ILE A 6 4.81 -3.55 -9.58
N GLU A 7 5.36 -3.92 -10.73
CA GLU A 7 6.80 -3.87 -10.95
C GLU A 7 7.32 -2.44 -11.09
N ALA A 8 6.59 -1.58 -11.82
CA ALA A 8 6.93 -0.17 -11.93
C ALA A 8 6.85 0.54 -10.56
N ILE A 9 5.81 0.27 -9.77
CA ILE A 9 5.67 0.89 -8.45
C ILE A 9 6.73 0.35 -7.49
N ARG A 10 7.07 -0.94 -7.55
CA ARG A 10 8.19 -1.50 -6.78
C ARG A 10 9.50 -0.79 -7.11
N ALA A 11 9.76 -0.49 -8.38
CA ALA A 11 10.94 0.24 -8.80
C ALA A 11 10.95 1.68 -8.29
N GLU A 12 9.80 2.38 -8.34
CA GLU A 12 9.66 3.74 -7.82
C GLU A 12 9.82 3.80 -6.30
N VAL A 13 9.20 2.87 -5.57
CA VAL A 13 9.36 2.70 -4.12
C VAL A 13 10.83 2.45 -3.80
N ARG A 14 11.52 1.55 -4.51
CA ARG A 14 12.96 1.35 -4.30
C ARG A 14 13.82 2.58 -4.60
N ALA A 15 13.40 3.41 -5.55
CA ALA A 15 14.09 4.64 -5.90
C ALA A 15 13.80 5.78 -4.91
N MET A 16 12.70 5.70 -4.15
CA MET A 16 12.41 6.63 -3.07
C MET A 16 13.31 6.38 -1.87
N ASP A 17 13.95 7.44 -1.40
CA ASP A 17 14.73 7.42 -0.17
C ASP A 17 13.77 7.61 1.01
N PHE A 18 13.33 6.50 1.61
CA PHE A 18 12.51 6.50 2.81
C PHE A 18 13.00 5.46 3.82
N THR A 19 12.69 5.71 5.09
CA THR A 19 12.98 4.76 6.16
C THR A 19 12.01 3.60 6.07
N ARG A 20 12.48 2.46 5.58
CA ARG A 20 11.74 1.20 5.63
C ARG A 20 11.50 0.80 7.08
N GLY A 21 10.29 0.32 7.36
CA GLY A 21 9.95 -0.28 8.63
C GLY A 21 10.81 -1.50 8.92
N THR A 22 11.05 -1.77 10.20
CA THR A 22 11.65 -3.04 10.61
C THR A 22 10.70 -4.20 10.30
N PRO A 23 11.19 -5.43 10.10
CA PRO A 23 10.33 -6.58 9.85
C PRO A 23 9.28 -6.84 10.95
N ALA A 24 9.56 -6.41 12.18
CA ALA A 24 8.59 -6.46 13.29
C ALA A 24 7.45 -5.45 13.11
N GLU A 25 7.76 -4.22 12.67
CA GLU A 25 6.74 -3.21 12.36
C GLU A 25 5.92 -3.60 11.15
N VAL A 26 6.54 -4.17 10.12
CA VAL A 26 5.86 -4.69 8.93
C VAL A 26 4.86 -5.79 9.30
N ALA A 27 5.24 -6.72 10.19
CA ALA A 27 4.33 -7.76 10.67
C ALA A 27 3.12 -7.13 11.39
N MET A 28 3.35 -6.15 12.26
CA MET A 28 2.30 -5.43 12.97
C MET A 28 1.38 -4.66 12.00
N TRP A 29 1.92 -4.02 10.96
CA TRP A 29 1.13 -3.33 9.94
C TRP A 29 0.32 -4.30 9.09
N ARG A 30 0.84 -5.51 8.80
CA ARG A 30 0.10 -6.54 8.06
C ARG A 30 -1.13 -7.00 8.81
N GLU A 31 -1.02 -7.16 10.12
CA GLU A 31 -2.13 -7.51 11.00
C GLU A 31 -3.17 -6.38 11.07
N ASP A 32 -2.72 -5.13 11.27
CA ASP A 32 -3.60 -3.95 11.32
C ASP A 32 -4.32 -3.69 9.99
N MET A 33 -3.63 -3.90 8.87
CA MET A 33 -4.23 -3.82 7.53
C MET A 33 -5.23 -4.93 7.28
N ALA A 34 -5.00 -6.16 7.76
CA ALA A 34 -5.97 -7.25 7.65
C ALA A 34 -7.26 -6.94 8.44
N GLU A 35 -7.13 -6.36 9.63
CA GLU A 35 -8.26 -5.92 10.44
C GLU A 35 -9.00 -4.74 9.78
N SER A 36 -8.27 -3.73 9.32
CA SER A 36 -8.84 -2.58 8.60
C SER A 36 -9.56 -3.02 7.32
N ARG A 37 -9.02 -4.01 6.59
CA ARG A 37 -9.67 -4.56 5.40
C ARG A 37 -10.94 -5.34 5.72
N ALA A 38 -10.98 -6.07 6.83
CA ALA A 38 -12.21 -6.71 7.30
C ALA A 38 -13.30 -5.65 7.55
N ASN A 39 -12.93 -4.49 8.09
CA ASN A 39 -13.85 -3.36 8.26
C ASN A 39 -14.31 -2.77 6.91
N LEU A 40 -13.41 -2.60 5.94
CA LEU A 40 -13.76 -2.07 4.60
C LEU A 40 -14.68 -3.00 3.79
N VAL A 41 -14.55 -4.32 3.98
CA VAL A 41 -15.44 -5.32 3.37
C VAL A 41 -16.87 -5.20 3.92
N ILE A 42 -17.03 -4.80 5.18
CA ILE A 42 -18.35 -4.52 5.78
C ILE A 42 -18.97 -3.24 5.16
N GLU A 43 -18.13 -2.27 4.78
CA GLU A 43 -18.53 -1.01 4.11
C GLU A 43 -18.74 -1.15 2.59
N ASP A 44 -18.85 -2.37 2.06
CA ASP A 44 -19.01 -2.71 0.63
C ASP A 44 -17.85 -2.24 -0.28
N MET A 45 -16.74 -1.78 0.31
CA MET A 45 -15.52 -1.42 -0.41
C MET A 45 -14.57 -2.61 -0.44
N ILE A 46 -14.94 -3.65 -1.19
CA ILE A 46 -14.09 -4.84 -1.34
C ILE A 46 -12.85 -4.44 -2.16
N PRO A 47 -11.63 -4.46 -1.56
CA PRO A 47 -10.41 -4.22 -2.31
C PRO A 47 -10.27 -5.29 -3.39
N THR A 48 -9.93 -4.88 -4.60
CA THR A 48 -9.79 -5.82 -5.71
C THR A 48 -8.56 -6.70 -5.48
N PRO A 49 -8.46 -7.90 -6.09
CA PRO A 49 -7.26 -8.73 -5.99
C PRO A 49 -5.98 -8.00 -6.46
N ASN A 50 -6.11 -6.95 -7.28
CA ASN A 50 -5.00 -6.11 -7.67
C ASN A 50 -4.53 -5.19 -6.52
N ASP A 51 -5.47 -4.67 -5.73
CA ASP A 51 -5.16 -3.90 -4.52
C ASP A 51 -4.46 -4.79 -3.49
N ASP A 52 -4.95 -6.02 -3.28
CA ASP A 52 -4.34 -6.99 -2.36
C ASP A 52 -2.86 -7.26 -2.71
N ALA A 53 -2.58 -7.58 -3.97
CA ALA A 53 -1.22 -7.80 -4.47
C ALA A 53 -0.33 -6.54 -4.36
N PHE A 54 -0.93 -5.37 -4.52
CA PHE A 54 -0.24 -4.10 -4.36
C PHE A 54 0.16 -3.82 -2.90
N PHE A 55 -0.78 -3.98 -1.96
CA PHE A 55 -0.50 -3.82 -0.53
C PHE A 55 0.52 -4.85 -0.03
N ASP A 56 0.43 -6.09 -0.49
CA ASP A 56 1.38 -7.14 -0.13
C ASP A 56 2.80 -6.79 -0.59
N MET A 57 2.94 -6.29 -1.83
CA MET A 57 4.23 -5.84 -2.37
C MET A 57 4.83 -4.68 -1.58
N LEU A 58 4.01 -3.71 -1.18
CA LEU A 58 4.47 -2.55 -0.43
C LEU A 58 4.91 -2.92 0.99
N LEU A 59 4.16 -3.81 1.65
CA LEU A 59 4.53 -4.33 2.96
C LEU A 59 5.84 -5.15 2.88
N ASP A 60 6.03 -5.95 1.84
CA ASP A 60 7.28 -6.70 1.59
C ASP A 60 8.49 -5.77 1.41
N GLU A 61 8.31 -4.62 0.76
CA GLU A 61 9.35 -3.57 0.64
C GLU A 61 9.52 -2.73 1.93
N GLY A 62 8.73 -2.99 2.98
CA GLY A 62 8.81 -2.29 4.27
C GLY A 62 8.22 -0.88 4.24
N VAL A 63 7.27 -0.62 3.35
CA VAL A 63 6.59 0.66 3.22
C VAL A 63 5.57 0.82 4.35
N SER A 64 5.64 1.93 5.07
CA SER A 64 4.69 2.21 6.15
C SER A 64 3.32 2.61 5.59
N PRO A 65 2.21 2.29 6.28
CA PRO A 65 0.84 2.63 5.85
C PRO A 65 0.64 4.08 5.37
N PRO A 66 1.16 5.12 6.05
CA PRO A 66 1.04 6.50 5.54
C PRO A 66 1.76 6.74 4.21
N LEU A 67 2.90 6.08 3.96
CA LEU A 67 3.60 6.15 2.66
C LEU A 67 2.82 5.43 1.56
N VAL A 68 2.18 4.30 1.88
CA VAL A 68 1.30 3.59 0.93
C VAL A 68 0.18 4.50 0.44
N SER A 69 -0.49 5.21 1.35
CA SER A 69 -1.53 6.17 1.01
C SER A 69 -0.99 7.28 0.08
N GLN A 70 0.22 7.76 0.30
CA GLN A 70 0.85 8.79 -0.54
C GLN A 70 1.15 8.30 -1.95
N ILE A 71 1.66 7.07 -2.08
CA ILE A 71 1.92 6.44 -3.37
C ILE A 71 0.60 6.25 -4.13
N LEU A 72 -0.46 5.77 -3.45
CA LEU A 72 -1.79 5.66 -4.04
C LEU A 72 -2.34 7.01 -4.49
N LEU A 73 -2.26 8.04 -3.65
CA LEU A 73 -2.71 9.40 -3.99
C LEU A 73 -1.96 9.93 -5.22
N ARG A 74 -0.65 9.71 -5.31
CA ARG A 74 0.18 10.12 -6.45
C ARG A 74 -0.20 9.37 -7.74
N LEU A 75 -0.44 8.07 -7.64
CA LEU A 75 -0.86 7.23 -8.78
C LEU A 75 -2.27 7.55 -9.27
N LEU A 76 -3.14 8.00 -8.38
CA LEU A 76 -4.49 8.46 -8.70
C LEU A 76 -4.51 9.89 -9.27
N ASP A 77 -3.34 10.53 -9.42
CA ASP A 77 -3.19 11.95 -9.76
C ASP A 77 -4.04 12.85 -8.83
N HIS A 78 -4.16 12.44 -7.57
CA HIS A 78 -4.99 13.15 -6.60
C HIS A 78 -4.28 14.44 -6.16
N PRO A 79 -4.97 15.58 -6.07
CA PRO A 79 -4.38 16.87 -5.68
C PRO A 79 -3.81 16.91 -4.24
N ASP A 80 -4.02 15.86 -3.45
CA ASP A 80 -3.48 15.69 -2.09
C ASP A 80 -2.14 14.94 -2.06
N ALA A 81 -1.60 14.53 -3.21
CA ALA A 81 -0.25 13.98 -3.29
C ALA A 81 0.77 15.08 -2.93
N ILE A 82 1.42 14.93 -1.78
CA ILE A 82 2.37 15.90 -1.19
C ILE A 82 3.75 15.81 -1.87
#